data_AF-A0A939G9J6-F1
#
_entry.id   AF-A0A939G9J6-F1
#
_cell.length_a   1.000
_cell.length_b   1.000
_cell.length_c   1.000
_cell.angle_alpha   90.00
_cell.angle_beta   90.00
_cell.angle_gamma   90.00
#
_symmetry.space_group_name_H-M   'P 1'
#
loop_
_entity.id
_entity.type
_entity.pdbx_description
1 polymer ?
#
loop_
_entity_poly.entity_id
_entity_poly.type
_entity_poly.pdbx_seq_one_letter_code
_entity_poly.pdbx_strand_id
1 'polypeptide(L)'
;MKNRCCLGLLLSGLVLLGLVPGLAQKAPTIPEAIRFIKLGNTLREVDKPQQAIEMLLRALPAVGRKDLYWEAVAYENLGLAYRDQENTTDAVRYFQKAQLLYKLLKYKASETAMNELIDEATDKKLYAGIDIGSSGIKLAIFSTKLEDGFYTKTIRAKPLPPNVTLISGTDQAFENGRDVLRAYVDSIRRYGIPNDRVYVAFSSGINEGFGKTPGRRKQLYDLLAAELPKGALCDTSLTAAREAELFTVGAIPRKLWPTTSCMDIGSGNTKGGYYDADRTFHALSFPYGTKSLVSLIDKGNTLDIPAYREAAQRVVKSIADSSLNVSFATGRVGLQQRRTVGFGGGIAWAMVAYLHPEKAGLTAVPLTMSDVERFKRLALTNYQALTHPDLTDLTDSAIRQKAEKDLASVQTQFNEKQIIAGALWLDAVVRAYDNTTVPKRFVFIRDSDIGWVTGKFLEDANRTYERTLATEAK
;
A
#
# COMPACT_ATOMS: atom_id res chain seq x y z
N MET A 1 -74.21 -2.33 64.84
CA MET A 1 -73.79 -3.53 65.61
C MET A 1 -72.39 -3.93 65.18
N LYS A 2 -71.43 -3.89 66.13
CA LYS A 2 -70.07 -4.51 66.22
C LYS A 2 -69.12 -4.36 64.99
N ASN A 3 -68.20 -3.38 65.00
CA ASN A 3 -66.81 -3.39 65.55
C ASN A 3 -65.84 -4.31 64.77
N ARG A 4 -64.60 -3.96 64.36
CA ARG A 4 -63.69 -2.81 64.59
C ARG A 4 -62.47 -2.92 63.65
N CYS A 5 -61.85 -1.76 63.37
CA CYS A 5 -60.42 -1.48 63.14
C CYS A 5 -59.70 -1.89 61.82
N CYS A 6 -59.57 -0.88 60.94
CA CYS A 6 -58.42 -0.67 60.06
C CYS A 6 -57.26 0.00 60.84
N LEU A 7 -56.04 -0.52 60.76
CA LEU A 7 -54.77 0.22 60.54
C LEU A 7 -53.58 -0.75 60.59
N GLY A 8 -52.67 -0.72 59.60
CA GLY A 8 -51.38 -1.41 59.72
C GLY A 8 -50.61 -1.65 58.42
N LEU A 9 -49.91 -0.60 57.97
CA LEU A 9 -48.67 -0.57 57.17
C LEU A 9 -48.39 -1.66 56.11
N LEU A 10 -48.39 -1.22 54.84
CA LEU A 10 -47.64 -1.80 53.74
C LEU A 10 -46.24 -1.15 53.70
N LEU A 11 -45.18 -1.91 53.96
CA LEU A 11 -43.81 -1.54 53.57
C LEU A 11 -42.98 -2.78 53.17
N SER A 12 -42.69 -2.85 51.86
CA SER A 12 -41.43 -3.30 51.24
C SER A 12 -40.77 -4.60 51.73
N GLY A 13 -40.97 -5.68 50.96
CA GLY A 13 -40.06 -6.82 50.87
C GLY A 13 -39.52 -6.93 49.45
N LEU A 14 -38.35 -6.34 49.21
CA LEU A 14 -37.58 -6.44 47.97
C LEU A 14 -37.06 -7.89 47.83
N VAL A 15 -37.60 -8.67 46.90
CA VAL A 15 -36.99 -9.95 46.53
C VAL A 15 -35.92 -9.67 45.47
N LEU A 16 -34.66 -9.70 45.91
CA LEU A 16 -33.48 -9.73 45.07
C LEU A 16 -33.48 -11.05 44.28
N LEU A 17 -33.98 -11.04 43.05
CA LEU A 17 -33.74 -12.11 42.09
C LEU A 17 -32.31 -11.97 41.58
N GLY A 18 -31.42 -12.80 42.13
CA GLY A 18 -30.05 -12.95 41.64
C GLY A 18 -30.05 -13.36 40.17
N LEU A 19 -29.42 -12.53 39.34
CA LEU A 19 -29.05 -12.85 37.97
C LEU A 19 -27.99 -13.96 37.99
N VAL A 20 -28.44 -15.21 37.84
CA VAL A 20 -27.56 -16.28 37.36
C VAL A 20 -27.37 -16.06 35.86
N PRO A 21 -26.13 -15.95 35.33
CA PRO A 21 -25.92 -15.95 33.89
C PRO A 21 -26.40 -17.30 33.37
N GLY A 22 -27.55 -17.32 32.70
CA GLY A 22 -28.13 -18.53 32.14
C GLY A 22 -27.14 -19.20 31.20
N LEU A 23 -26.80 -20.45 31.49
CA LEU A 23 -26.10 -21.33 30.56
C LEU A 23 -26.96 -21.45 29.29
N ALA A 24 -26.61 -20.72 28.23
CA ALA A 24 -27.33 -20.80 26.96
C ALA A 24 -27.30 -22.25 26.42
N GLN A 25 -28.48 -22.82 26.16
CA GLN A 25 -28.64 -24.25 25.85
C GLN A 25 -27.96 -24.64 24.53
N LYS A 26 -27.14 -25.70 24.53
CA LYS A 26 -26.53 -26.30 23.33
C LYS A 26 -27.62 -26.86 22.41
N ALA A 27 -27.36 -26.92 21.10
CA ALA A 27 -28.29 -27.53 20.15
C ALA A 27 -28.51 -29.02 20.50
N PRO A 28 -29.76 -29.48 20.70
CA PRO A 28 -30.08 -30.87 21.03
C PRO A 28 -30.11 -31.79 19.79
N THR A 29 -30.29 -31.24 18.58
CA THR A 29 -30.43 -32.02 17.34
C THR A 29 -29.62 -31.41 16.20
N ILE A 30 -29.32 -32.21 15.16
CA ILE A 30 -28.61 -31.73 13.96
C ILE A 30 -29.40 -30.60 13.25
N PRO A 31 -30.72 -30.70 12.99
CA PRO A 31 -31.47 -29.62 12.37
C PRO A 31 -31.42 -28.29 13.15
N GLU A 32 -31.43 -28.36 14.48
CA GLU A 32 -31.32 -27.16 15.31
C GLU A 32 -29.91 -26.56 15.29
N ALA A 33 -28.88 -27.42 15.26
CA ALA A 33 -27.50 -26.98 15.08
C ALA A 33 -27.29 -26.29 13.73
N ILE A 34 -27.89 -26.81 12.65
CA ILE A 34 -27.88 -26.16 11.33
C ILE A 34 -28.50 -24.76 11.39
N ARG A 35 -29.59 -24.58 12.15
CA ARG A 35 -30.20 -23.26 12.35
C ARG A 35 -29.25 -22.32 13.09
N PHE A 36 -28.58 -22.79 14.14
CA PHE A 36 -27.59 -22.00 14.87
C PHE A 36 -26.39 -21.63 14.00
N ILE A 37 -25.92 -22.53 13.13
CA ILE A 37 -24.82 -22.23 12.19
C ILE A 37 -25.23 -21.13 11.21
N LYS A 38 -26.42 -21.25 10.60
CA LYS A 38 -26.95 -20.24 9.68
C LYS A 38 -27.14 -18.89 10.37
N LEU A 39 -27.73 -18.90 11.57
CA LEU A 39 -27.91 -17.69 12.38
C LEU A 39 -26.57 -17.06 12.75
N GLY A 40 -25.56 -17.87 13.11
CA GLY A 40 -24.22 -17.40 13.39
C GLY A 40 -23.62 -16.66 12.20
N ASN A 41 -23.73 -17.21 11.00
CA ASN A 41 -23.26 -16.52 9.80
C ASN A 41 -24.02 -15.20 9.55
N THR A 42 -25.35 -15.20 9.69
CA THR A 42 -26.14 -13.96 9.57
C THR A 42 -25.73 -12.90 10.59
N LEU A 43 -25.48 -13.29 11.84
CA LEU A 43 -25.03 -12.38 12.90
C LEU A 43 -23.66 -11.77 12.59
N ARG A 44 -22.74 -12.55 12.04
CA ARG A 44 -21.42 -12.08 11.59
C ARG A 44 -21.56 -11.02 10.49
N GLU A 45 -22.37 -11.30 9.47
CA GLU A 45 -22.59 -10.39 8.33
C GLU A 45 -23.30 -9.08 8.72
N VAL A 46 -23.96 -9.02 9.89
CA VAL A 46 -24.52 -7.78 10.46
C VAL A 46 -23.68 -7.21 11.60
N ASP A 47 -22.37 -7.48 11.58
CA ASP A 47 -21.35 -6.93 12.48
C ASP A 47 -21.58 -7.26 13.97
N LYS A 48 -22.04 -8.50 14.25
CA LYS A 48 -22.21 -9.03 15.62
C LYS A 48 -21.37 -10.31 15.83
N PRO A 49 -20.03 -10.24 15.69
CA PRO A 49 -19.18 -11.43 15.69
C PRO A 49 -19.20 -12.20 17.02
N GLN A 50 -19.36 -11.51 18.16
CA GLN A 50 -19.43 -12.20 19.46
C GLN A 50 -20.68 -13.09 19.58
N GLN A 51 -21.84 -12.59 19.14
CA GLN A 51 -23.08 -13.36 19.16
C GLN A 51 -23.03 -14.50 18.14
N ALA A 52 -22.36 -14.29 17.00
CA ALA A 52 -22.11 -15.34 16.02
C ALA A 52 -21.31 -16.50 16.63
N ILE A 53 -20.21 -16.20 17.33
CA ILE A 53 -19.37 -17.19 18.01
C ILE A 53 -20.20 -18.00 19.01
N GLU A 54 -21.02 -17.35 19.82
CA GLU A 54 -21.89 -18.02 20.79
C GLU A 54 -22.85 -19.03 20.13
N MET A 55 -23.50 -18.65 19.02
CA MET A 55 -24.39 -19.56 18.31
C MET A 55 -23.64 -20.75 17.71
N LEU A 56 -22.48 -20.51 17.11
CA LEU A 56 -21.67 -21.54 16.47
C LEU A 56 -21.11 -22.54 17.49
N LEU A 57 -20.64 -22.06 18.65
CA LEU A 57 -20.18 -22.93 19.75
C LEU A 57 -21.31 -23.79 20.32
N ARG A 58 -22.56 -23.27 20.32
CA ARG A 58 -23.75 -24.05 20.74
C ARG A 58 -24.13 -25.13 19.72
N ALA A 59 -23.81 -24.95 18.44
CA ALA A 59 -24.11 -25.90 17.37
C ALA A 59 -23.13 -27.09 17.33
N LEU A 60 -21.84 -26.83 17.58
CA LEU A 60 -20.76 -27.82 17.42
C LEU A 60 -21.02 -29.20 18.09
N PRO A 61 -21.54 -29.30 19.32
CA PRO A 61 -21.75 -30.60 19.98
C PRO A 61 -22.73 -31.53 19.27
N ALA A 62 -23.68 -30.98 18.50
CA ALA A 62 -24.70 -31.75 17.81
C ALA A 62 -24.23 -32.27 16.44
N VAL A 63 -23.36 -31.53 15.76
CA VAL A 63 -22.80 -31.91 14.45
C VAL A 63 -21.46 -32.63 14.56
N GLY A 64 -20.71 -32.42 15.64
CA GLY A 64 -19.36 -32.95 15.84
C GLY A 64 -19.29 -34.47 15.67
N ARG A 65 -18.47 -34.93 14.71
CA ARG A 65 -18.27 -36.34 14.30
C ARG A 65 -19.53 -37.07 13.82
N LYS A 66 -20.67 -36.38 13.72
CA LYS A 66 -21.97 -36.93 13.30
C LYS A 66 -22.38 -36.44 11.92
N ASP A 67 -22.03 -35.20 11.60
CA ASP A 67 -22.20 -34.60 10.28
C ASP A 67 -20.95 -33.78 9.95
N LEU A 68 -20.02 -34.42 9.25
CA LEU A 68 -18.71 -33.85 8.95
C LEU A 68 -18.81 -32.57 8.11
N TYR A 69 -19.84 -32.45 7.26
CA TYR A 69 -20.04 -31.27 6.45
C TYR A 69 -20.48 -30.09 7.32
N TRP A 70 -21.52 -30.25 8.13
CA TRP A 70 -21.98 -29.17 9.00
C TRP A 70 -21.00 -28.85 10.13
N GLU A 71 -20.18 -29.80 10.57
CA GLU A 71 -19.04 -29.54 11.45
C GLU A 71 -17.98 -28.65 10.76
N ALA A 72 -17.64 -28.93 9.50
CA ALA A 72 -16.73 -28.11 8.73
C ALA A 72 -17.25 -26.68 8.56
N VAL A 73 -18.53 -26.52 8.18
CA VAL A 73 -19.19 -25.21 8.02
C VAL A 73 -19.24 -24.45 9.35
N ALA A 74 -19.47 -25.13 10.48
CA ALA A 74 -19.43 -24.49 11.80
C ALA A 74 -18.03 -23.95 12.14
N TYR A 75 -16.98 -24.73 11.88
CA TYR A 75 -15.60 -24.29 12.09
C TYR A 75 -15.18 -23.17 11.14
N GLU A 76 -15.57 -23.22 9.87
CA GLU A 76 -15.33 -22.13 8.92
C GLU A 76 -15.92 -20.81 9.42
N ASN A 77 -17.20 -20.81 9.81
CA ASN A 77 -17.88 -19.62 10.32
C ASN A 77 -17.29 -19.12 11.65
N LEU A 78 -16.80 -20.03 12.51
CA LEU A 78 -16.06 -19.63 13.72
C LEU A 78 -14.76 -18.93 13.35
N GLY A 79 -14.02 -19.48 12.40
CA GLY A 79 -12.78 -18.86 11.90
C GLY A 79 -13.02 -17.44 11.38
N LEU A 80 -14.06 -17.25 10.56
CA LEU A 80 -14.45 -15.94 10.05
C LEU A 80 -14.85 -14.99 11.19
N ALA A 81 -15.68 -15.44 12.14
CA ALA A 81 -16.14 -14.59 13.24
C ALA A 81 -15.00 -14.15 14.18
N TYR A 82 -14.03 -15.03 14.47
CA TYR A 82 -12.84 -14.64 15.24
C TYR A 82 -11.92 -13.69 14.47
N ARG A 83 -11.81 -13.86 13.15
CA ARG A 83 -11.07 -12.92 12.29
C ARG A 83 -11.70 -11.53 12.32
N ASP A 84 -13.02 -11.46 12.30
CA ASP A 84 -13.77 -10.19 12.35
C ASP A 84 -13.63 -9.50 13.73
N GLN A 85 -13.13 -10.20 14.77
CA GLN A 85 -12.70 -9.63 16.06
C GLN A 85 -11.18 -9.35 16.14
N GLU A 86 -10.45 -9.46 15.03
CA GLU A 86 -8.99 -9.39 14.96
C GLU A 86 -8.26 -10.47 15.78
N ASN A 87 -8.97 -11.48 16.29
CA ASN A 87 -8.40 -12.62 17.00
C ASN A 87 -7.89 -13.68 16.02
N THR A 88 -6.75 -13.35 15.44
CA THR A 88 -6.09 -14.13 14.39
C THR A 88 -5.73 -15.55 14.83
N THR A 89 -5.27 -15.72 16.08
CA THR A 89 -4.87 -17.03 16.63
C THR A 89 -6.02 -18.03 16.62
N ASP A 90 -7.19 -17.60 17.12
CA ASP A 90 -8.36 -18.47 17.16
C ASP A 90 -8.95 -18.69 15.77
N ALA A 91 -8.93 -17.65 14.92
CA ALA A 91 -9.38 -17.75 13.52
C ALA A 91 -8.64 -18.86 12.77
N VAL A 92 -7.30 -18.82 12.79
CA VAL A 92 -6.43 -19.81 12.15
C VAL A 92 -6.71 -21.22 12.65
N ARG A 93 -6.84 -21.38 13.99
CA ARG A 93 -7.11 -22.67 14.60
C ARG A 93 -8.43 -23.27 14.10
N TYR A 94 -9.46 -22.45 13.92
CA TYR A 94 -10.75 -22.93 13.41
C TYR A 94 -10.74 -23.18 11.91
N PHE A 95 -10.08 -22.35 11.11
CA PHE A 95 -9.87 -22.63 9.68
C PHE A 95 -9.12 -23.94 9.44
N GLN A 96 -8.10 -24.26 10.24
CA GLN A 96 -7.38 -25.53 10.16
C GLN A 96 -8.29 -26.73 10.43
N LYS A 97 -9.22 -26.62 11.39
CA LYS A 97 -10.20 -27.68 11.65
C LYS A 97 -11.17 -27.85 10.48
N ALA A 98 -11.68 -26.75 9.92
CA ALA A 98 -12.55 -26.78 8.74
C ALA A 98 -11.83 -27.39 7.52
N GLN A 99 -10.60 -26.97 7.27
CA GLN A 99 -9.75 -27.48 6.19
C GLN A 99 -9.59 -29.00 6.25
N LEU A 100 -9.25 -29.54 7.43
CA LEU A 100 -9.07 -30.98 7.62
C LEU A 100 -10.34 -31.76 7.27
N LEU A 101 -11.51 -31.24 7.64
CA LEU A 101 -12.80 -31.86 7.33
C LEU A 101 -13.15 -31.75 5.84
N TYR A 102 -12.93 -30.59 5.21
CA TYR A 102 -13.14 -30.43 3.77
C TYR A 102 -12.23 -31.34 2.95
N LYS A 103 -10.97 -31.50 3.36
CA LYS A 103 -10.03 -32.45 2.76
C LYS A 103 -10.55 -33.89 2.86
N LEU A 104 -11.03 -34.30 4.03
CA LEU A 104 -11.61 -35.63 4.24
C LEU A 104 -12.85 -35.87 3.35
N LEU A 105 -13.69 -34.85 3.19
CA LEU A 105 -14.87 -34.87 2.30
C LEU A 105 -14.53 -34.73 0.81
N LYS A 106 -13.26 -34.53 0.45
CA LYS A 106 -12.78 -34.28 -0.91
C LYS A 106 -13.35 -33.01 -1.55
N TYR A 107 -13.73 -32.01 -0.74
CA TYR A 107 -14.24 -30.72 -1.20
C TYR A 107 -13.06 -29.78 -1.49
N LYS A 108 -12.41 -30.00 -2.65
CA LYS A 108 -11.17 -29.29 -3.04
C LYS A 108 -11.30 -27.76 -3.01
N ALA A 109 -12.41 -27.22 -3.51
CA ALA A 109 -12.63 -25.76 -3.51
C ALA A 109 -12.65 -25.18 -2.10
N SER A 110 -13.39 -25.81 -1.18
CA SER A 110 -13.46 -25.39 0.22
C SER A 110 -12.14 -25.60 0.96
N GLU A 111 -11.41 -26.68 0.68
CA GLU A 111 -10.05 -26.89 1.21
C GLU A 111 -9.11 -25.76 0.76
N THR A 112 -9.12 -25.39 -0.52
CA THR A 112 -8.32 -24.27 -1.05
C THR A 112 -8.72 -22.95 -0.42
N ALA A 113 -10.01 -22.66 -0.27
CA ALA A 113 -10.48 -21.45 0.39
C ALA A 113 -9.98 -21.37 1.86
N MET A 114 -10.00 -22.47 2.61
CA MET A 114 -9.48 -22.49 3.97
C MET A 114 -7.96 -22.28 4.00
N ASN A 115 -7.20 -22.86 3.05
CA ASN A 115 -5.76 -22.59 2.91
C ASN A 115 -5.48 -21.10 2.68
N GLU A 116 -6.25 -20.44 1.82
CA GLU A 116 -6.09 -19.00 1.57
C GLU A 116 -6.37 -18.17 2.81
N LEU A 117 -7.44 -18.47 3.55
CA LEU A 117 -7.77 -17.79 4.81
C LEU A 117 -6.72 -18.04 5.90
N ILE A 118 -6.17 -19.27 5.99
CA ILE A 118 -5.07 -19.59 6.90
C ILE A 118 -3.82 -18.82 6.49
N ASP A 119 -3.46 -18.80 5.21
CA ASP A 119 -2.28 -18.09 4.72
C ASP A 119 -2.39 -16.58 4.95
N GLU A 120 -3.58 -16.00 4.75
CA GLU A 120 -3.90 -14.59 5.02
C GLU A 120 -3.74 -14.28 6.52
N ALA A 121 -4.26 -15.16 7.38
CA ALA A 121 -4.24 -14.95 8.83
C ALA A 121 -2.90 -15.33 9.49
N THR A 122 -2.13 -16.25 8.93
CA THR A 122 -0.84 -16.69 9.49
C THR A 122 0.37 -15.96 8.92
N ASP A 123 0.16 -14.96 8.06
CA ASP A 123 1.24 -14.26 7.37
C ASP A 123 2.18 -15.19 6.59
N LYS A 124 1.70 -16.38 6.23
CA LYS A 124 2.48 -17.39 5.50
C LYS A 124 2.73 -17.04 4.04
N LYS A 125 2.18 -15.92 3.55
CA LYS A 125 2.47 -15.33 2.23
C LYS A 125 2.91 -13.87 2.35
N LEU A 126 3.80 -13.58 3.30
CA LEU A 126 4.56 -12.34 3.26
C LEU A 126 5.65 -12.37 2.18
N TYR A 127 5.83 -11.22 1.56
CA TYR A 127 6.88 -10.92 0.60
C TYR A 127 7.66 -9.71 1.10
N ALA A 128 8.92 -9.62 0.68
CA ALA A 128 9.74 -8.44 0.92
C ALA A 128 10.23 -7.86 -0.41
N GLY A 129 10.01 -6.56 -0.58
CA GLY A 129 10.57 -5.77 -1.66
C GLY A 129 11.60 -4.79 -1.12
N ILE A 130 12.81 -4.80 -1.69
CA ILE A 130 13.84 -3.79 -1.41
C ILE A 130 14.10 -2.98 -2.68
N ASP A 131 13.80 -1.69 -2.63
CA ASP A 131 14.12 -0.74 -3.69
C ASP A 131 15.42 -0.02 -3.34
N ILE A 132 16.47 -0.22 -4.14
CA ILE A 132 17.76 0.44 -4.01
C ILE A 132 17.78 1.57 -5.03
N GLY A 133 17.45 2.78 -4.58
CA GLY A 133 17.35 3.96 -5.42
C GLY A 133 18.54 4.91 -5.32
N SER A 134 18.53 5.96 -6.14
CA SER A 134 19.61 6.96 -6.14
C SER A 134 19.78 7.73 -4.82
N SER A 135 18.68 7.86 -4.06
CA SER A 135 18.57 8.72 -2.87
C SER A 135 18.24 7.96 -1.60
N GLY A 136 18.25 6.63 -1.64
CA GLY A 136 18.01 5.81 -0.47
C GLY A 136 17.68 4.37 -0.84
N ILE A 137 17.59 3.54 0.18
CA ILE A 137 17.13 2.16 0.10
C ILE A 137 15.80 2.10 0.84
N LYS A 138 14.80 1.47 0.27
CA LYS A 138 13.47 1.32 0.88
C LYS A 138 13.13 -0.15 1.05
N LEU A 139 12.43 -0.46 2.14
CA LEU A 139 11.87 -1.78 2.40
C LEU A 139 10.35 -1.71 2.39
N ALA A 140 9.74 -2.70 1.76
CA ALA A 140 8.33 -3.01 1.91
C ALA A 140 8.18 -4.48 2.30
N ILE A 141 7.49 -4.74 3.41
CA ILE A 141 6.98 -6.06 3.77
C ILE A 141 5.48 -6.01 3.60
N PHE A 142 4.94 -6.94 2.81
CA PHE A 142 3.54 -6.91 2.42
C PHE A 142 3.00 -8.32 2.18
N SER A 143 1.68 -8.47 2.31
CA SER A 143 0.95 -9.66 1.88
C SER A 143 0.21 -9.35 0.57
N THR A 144 -0.14 -10.40 -0.17
CA THR A 144 -0.96 -10.30 -1.38
C THR A 144 -2.27 -11.06 -1.18
N LYS A 145 -3.37 -10.53 -1.69
CA LYS A 145 -4.68 -11.17 -1.65
C LYS A 145 -5.28 -11.21 -3.06
N LEU A 146 -5.92 -12.31 -3.44
CA LEU A 146 -6.69 -12.35 -4.68
C LEU A 146 -8.06 -11.71 -4.43
N GLU A 147 -8.41 -10.69 -5.21
CA GLU A 147 -9.66 -9.95 -5.10
C GLU A 147 -10.15 -9.60 -6.51
N ASP A 148 -11.43 -9.86 -6.81
CA ASP A 148 -12.03 -9.60 -8.14
C ASP A 148 -11.22 -10.17 -9.33
N GLY A 149 -10.53 -11.31 -9.15
CA GLY A 149 -9.72 -11.94 -10.20
C GLY A 149 -8.34 -11.30 -10.45
N PHE A 150 -7.84 -10.45 -9.55
CA PHE A 150 -6.47 -9.94 -9.56
C PHE A 150 -5.87 -9.86 -8.16
N TYR A 151 -4.55 -9.96 -8.05
CA TYR A 151 -3.90 -9.79 -6.75
C TYR A 151 -3.81 -8.31 -6.34
N THR A 152 -4.23 -8.01 -5.12
CA THR A 152 -4.03 -6.75 -4.38
C THR A 152 -2.96 -6.95 -3.29
N LYS A 153 -2.53 -5.85 -2.64
CA LYS A 153 -1.47 -5.89 -1.62
C LYS A 153 -1.88 -5.14 -0.35
N THR A 154 -1.36 -5.61 0.79
CA THR A 154 -1.49 -4.94 2.10
C THR A 154 -0.10 -4.70 2.68
N ILE A 155 0.26 -3.44 2.92
CA ILE A 155 1.56 -3.09 3.51
C ILE A 155 1.54 -3.41 5.01
N ARG A 156 2.49 -4.24 5.44
CA ARG A 156 2.65 -4.65 6.85
C ARG A 156 3.76 -3.90 7.55
N ALA A 157 4.85 -3.63 6.84
CA ALA A 157 5.89 -2.74 7.31
C ALA A 157 6.53 -1.98 6.15
N LYS A 158 6.74 -0.68 6.36
CA LYS A 158 7.48 0.19 5.47
C LYS A 158 8.23 1.22 6.33
N PRO A 159 9.44 0.89 6.81
CA PRO A 159 10.21 1.83 7.61
C PRO A 159 10.53 3.09 6.79
N LEU A 160 10.66 4.23 7.46
CA LEU A 160 11.12 5.45 6.82
C LEU A 160 12.54 5.21 6.25
N PRO A 161 12.80 5.45 4.96
CA PRO A 161 14.11 5.23 4.40
C PRO A 161 15.11 6.24 4.96
N PRO A 162 16.28 5.80 5.44
CA PRO A 162 17.36 6.71 5.80
C PRO A 162 17.85 7.50 4.57
N ASN A 163 18.26 8.75 4.79
CA ASN A 163 18.82 9.59 3.73
C ASN A 163 20.24 9.10 3.36
N VAL A 164 20.33 8.24 2.35
CA VAL A 164 21.60 7.75 1.80
C VAL A 164 21.67 8.10 0.31
N THR A 165 22.60 8.98 -0.05
CA THR A 165 22.79 9.38 -1.46
C THR A 165 23.83 8.48 -2.13
N LEU A 166 23.40 7.27 -2.52
CA LEU A 166 24.28 6.25 -3.12
C LEU A 166 25.00 6.77 -4.37
N ILE A 167 24.33 7.57 -5.20
CA ILE A 167 24.92 8.12 -6.43
C ILE A 167 26.05 9.12 -6.21
N SER A 168 26.32 9.55 -4.96
CA SER A 168 27.55 10.31 -4.66
C SER A 168 28.82 9.49 -4.94
N GLY A 169 28.72 8.16 -4.97
CA GLY A 169 29.83 7.27 -5.31
C GLY A 169 30.96 7.21 -4.26
N THR A 170 30.79 7.86 -3.12
CA THR A 170 31.77 7.86 -2.03
C THR A 170 31.72 6.54 -1.26
N ASP A 171 32.87 6.10 -0.73
CA ASP A 171 32.93 4.89 0.09
C ASP A 171 32.01 4.99 1.30
N GLN A 172 31.94 6.16 1.95
CA GLN A 172 31.02 6.38 3.06
C GLN A 172 29.55 6.21 2.67
N ALA A 173 29.15 6.69 1.48
CA ALA A 173 27.77 6.49 1.01
C ALA A 173 27.45 5.01 0.75
N PHE A 174 28.43 4.25 0.26
CA PHE A 174 28.29 2.82 0.01
C PHE A 174 28.19 2.04 1.32
N GLU A 175 29.02 2.38 2.29
CA GLU A 175 28.99 1.81 3.64
C GLU A 175 27.67 2.10 4.35
N ASN A 176 27.21 3.36 4.32
CA ASN A 176 25.89 3.71 4.85
C ASN A 176 24.77 2.90 4.16
N GLY A 177 24.86 2.70 2.85
CA GLY A 177 23.91 1.87 2.11
C GLY A 177 23.93 0.40 2.56
N ARG A 178 25.13 -0.14 2.79
CA ARG A 178 25.33 -1.50 3.30
C ARG A 178 24.69 -1.70 4.66
N ASP A 179 24.88 -0.75 5.58
CA ASP A 179 24.31 -0.81 6.93
C ASP A 179 22.77 -0.76 6.90
N VAL A 180 22.19 0.09 6.06
CA VAL A 180 20.73 0.13 5.85
C VAL A 180 20.22 -1.20 5.30
N LEU A 181 20.92 -1.77 4.31
CA LEU A 181 20.52 -3.04 3.72
C LEU A 181 20.57 -4.19 4.73
N ARG A 182 21.62 -4.26 5.57
CA ARG A 182 21.72 -5.23 6.67
C ARG A 182 20.55 -5.14 7.64
N ALA A 183 20.20 -3.93 8.07
CA ALA A 183 19.06 -3.70 8.95
C ALA A 183 17.74 -4.16 8.30
N TYR A 184 17.58 -4.00 6.99
CA TYR A 184 16.41 -4.48 6.26
C TYR A 184 16.39 -5.99 6.11
N VAL A 185 17.53 -6.63 5.80
CA VAL A 185 17.65 -8.10 5.76
C VAL A 185 17.33 -8.71 7.14
N ASP A 186 17.79 -8.10 8.23
CA ASP A 186 17.45 -8.55 9.59
C ASP A 186 15.97 -8.35 9.92
N SER A 187 15.35 -7.27 9.43
CA SER A 187 13.90 -7.10 9.50
C SER A 187 13.19 -8.25 8.78
N ILE A 188 13.54 -8.53 7.52
CA ILE A 188 12.95 -9.62 6.72
C ILE A 188 13.07 -10.97 7.44
N ARG A 189 14.24 -11.27 8.03
CA ARG A 189 14.47 -12.49 8.82
C ARG A 189 13.55 -12.56 10.05
N ARG A 190 13.34 -11.46 10.77
CA ARG A 190 12.42 -11.42 11.92
C ARG A 190 10.96 -11.68 11.54
N TYR A 191 10.56 -11.31 10.33
CA TYR A 191 9.24 -11.65 9.78
C TYR A 191 9.14 -13.09 9.26
N GLY A 192 10.23 -13.87 9.29
CA GLY A 192 10.25 -15.26 8.83
C GLY A 192 10.00 -15.43 7.32
N ILE A 193 10.30 -14.39 6.52
CA ILE A 193 10.03 -14.38 5.08
C ILE A 193 11.07 -15.29 4.38
N PRO A 194 10.64 -16.33 3.63
CA PRO A 194 11.53 -17.15 2.83
C PRO A 194 12.34 -16.32 1.81
N ASN A 195 13.60 -16.69 1.58
CA ASN A 195 14.49 -15.90 0.71
C ASN A 195 13.99 -15.81 -0.73
N ASP A 196 13.32 -16.84 -1.25
CA ASP A 196 12.71 -16.86 -2.59
C ASP A 196 11.50 -15.93 -2.74
N ARG A 197 11.05 -15.31 -1.64
CA ARG A 197 10.02 -14.27 -1.58
C ARG A 197 10.58 -12.88 -1.26
N VAL A 198 11.90 -12.73 -1.40
CA VAL A 198 12.59 -11.45 -1.30
C VAL A 198 12.99 -11.01 -2.70
N TYR A 199 12.49 -9.86 -3.13
CA TYR A 199 12.86 -9.21 -4.38
C TYR A 199 13.59 -7.92 -4.08
N VAL A 200 14.77 -7.77 -4.67
CA VAL A 200 15.65 -6.61 -4.53
C VAL A 200 15.85 -6.03 -5.91
N ALA A 201 15.59 -4.74 -6.06
CA ALA A 201 15.68 -4.07 -7.34
C ALA A 201 16.58 -2.85 -7.23
N PHE A 202 17.58 -2.76 -8.10
CA PHE A 202 18.37 -1.55 -8.27
C PHE A 202 17.68 -0.65 -9.28
N SER A 203 17.35 0.56 -8.85
CA SER A 203 16.53 1.46 -9.64
C SER A 203 17.28 2.00 -10.86
N SER A 204 16.53 2.39 -11.89
CA SER A 204 17.10 3.00 -13.10
C SER A 204 17.86 4.30 -12.79
N GLY A 205 17.51 5.00 -11.71
CA GLY A 205 18.20 6.20 -11.26
C GLY A 205 19.65 5.94 -10.81
N ILE A 206 20.00 4.71 -10.40
CA ILE A 206 21.40 4.34 -10.15
C ILE A 206 22.14 4.18 -11.47
N ASN A 207 21.50 3.56 -12.46
CA ASN A 207 22.08 3.39 -13.79
C ASN A 207 22.40 4.74 -14.45
N GLU A 208 21.48 5.71 -14.34
CA GLU A 208 21.65 7.08 -14.84
C GLU A 208 22.75 7.82 -14.05
N GLY A 209 22.71 7.76 -12.71
CA GLY A 209 23.64 8.49 -11.84
C GLY A 209 25.11 8.08 -12.00
N PHE A 210 25.38 6.79 -12.23
CA PHE A 210 26.73 6.28 -12.47
C PHE A 210 27.07 6.13 -13.96
N GLY A 211 26.32 6.75 -14.87
CA GLY A 211 26.52 6.60 -16.33
C GLY A 211 27.96 6.91 -16.79
N LYS A 212 28.68 7.78 -16.07
CA LYS A 212 30.09 8.14 -16.34
C LYS A 212 31.12 7.32 -15.56
N THR A 213 30.68 6.48 -14.61
CA THR A 213 31.55 5.74 -13.67
C THR A 213 31.07 4.29 -13.48
N PRO A 214 31.02 3.48 -14.57
CA PRO A 214 30.46 2.12 -14.53
C PRO A 214 31.18 1.17 -13.56
N GLY A 215 32.49 1.35 -13.33
CA GLY A 215 33.24 0.57 -12.33
C GLY A 215 32.73 0.79 -10.90
N ARG A 216 32.39 2.04 -10.55
CA ARG A 216 31.82 2.36 -9.22
C ARG A 216 30.42 1.81 -9.06
N ARG A 217 29.62 1.81 -10.13
CA ARG A 217 28.31 1.14 -10.13
C ARG A 217 28.44 -0.36 -9.85
N LYS A 218 29.36 -1.03 -10.55
CA LYS A 218 29.63 -2.46 -10.33
C LYS A 218 30.06 -2.72 -8.89
N GLN A 219 30.96 -1.91 -8.34
CA GLN A 219 31.37 -2.02 -6.94
C GLN A 219 30.19 -1.90 -5.97
N LEU A 220 29.28 -0.94 -6.18
CA LEU A 220 28.06 -0.82 -5.37
C LEU A 220 27.17 -2.05 -5.48
N TYR A 221 26.97 -2.56 -6.70
CA TYR A 221 26.13 -3.75 -6.95
C TYR A 221 26.71 -4.97 -6.24
N ASP A 222 28.00 -5.24 -6.42
CA ASP A 222 28.69 -6.36 -5.79
C ASP A 222 28.63 -6.24 -4.25
N LEU A 223 28.88 -5.03 -3.71
CA LEU A 223 28.84 -4.76 -2.28
C LEU A 223 27.48 -5.06 -1.67
N LEU A 224 26.41 -4.53 -2.26
CA LEU A 224 25.06 -4.69 -1.71
C LEU A 224 24.49 -6.08 -1.98
N ALA A 225 24.77 -6.68 -3.14
CA ALA A 225 24.34 -8.05 -3.45
C ALA A 225 24.96 -9.08 -2.50
N ALA A 226 26.18 -8.85 -2.00
CA ALA A 226 26.83 -9.73 -1.03
C ALA A 226 26.11 -9.80 0.33
N GLU A 227 25.32 -8.79 0.68
CA GLU A 227 24.53 -8.76 1.92
C GLU A 227 23.19 -9.50 1.80
N LEU A 228 22.77 -9.82 0.57
CA LEU A 228 21.47 -10.43 0.33
C LEU A 228 21.48 -11.91 0.71
N PRO A 229 20.37 -12.42 1.29
CA PRO A 229 20.29 -13.82 1.63
C PRO A 229 20.27 -14.67 0.35
N LYS A 230 20.94 -15.83 0.38
CA LYS A 230 20.96 -16.77 -0.74
C LYS A 230 19.53 -17.18 -1.13
N GLY A 231 19.18 -17.00 -2.40
CA GLY A 231 17.85 -17.27 -2.93
C GLY A 231 16.98 -16.03 -3.12
N ALA A 232 17.40 -14.86 -2.62
CA ALA A 232 16.75 -13.60 -2.97
C ALA A 232 16.89 -13.30 -4.47
N LEU A 233 15.80 -12.81 -5.06
CA LEU A 233 15.77 -12.36 -6.45
C LEU A 233 16.34 -10.95 -6.49
N CYS A 234 17.46 -10.75 -7.21
CA CYS A 234 18.14 -9.46 -7.32
C CYS A 234 18.17 -9.02 -8.79
N ASP A 235 17.50 -7.89 -9.09
CA ASP A 235 17.46 -7.30 -10.42
C ASP A 235 18.32 -6.02 -10.47
N THR A 236 19.40 -6.07 -11.25
CA THR A 236 20.30 -4.94 -11.51
C THR A 236 20.07 -4.28 -12.88
N SER A 237 19.06 -4.75 -13.62
CA SER A 237 18.82 -4.43 -15.03
C SER A 237 17.60 -3.53 -15.27
N LEU A 238 16.92 -3.08 -14.21
CA LEU A 238 15.72 -2.26 -14.35
C LEU A 238 15.99 -0.97 -15.15
N THR A 239 15.20 -0.83 -16.22
CA THR A 239 15.12 0.39 -17.02
C THR A 239 14.01 1.28 -16.49
N ALA A 240 14.08 2.59 -16.78
CA ALA A 240 13.02 3.53 -16.38
C ALA A 240 11.64 3.14 -16.95
N ALA A 241 11.62 2.57 -18.16
CA ALA A 241 10.41 2.05 -18.78
C ALA A 241 9.80 0.89 -17.99
N ARG A 242 10.64 -0.06 -17.57
CA ARG A 242 10.20 -1.21 -16.77
C ARG A 242 9.75 -0.81 -15.37
N GLU A 243 10.42 0.17 -14.76
CA GLU A 243 9.97 0.72 -13.48
C GLU A 243 8.60 1.40 -13.57
N ALA A 244 8.32 2.13 -14.65
CA ALA A 244 7.02 2.75 -14.87
C ALA A 244 5.92 1.69 -15.08
N GLU A 245 6.24 0.59 -15.76
CA GLU A 245 5.33 -0.53 -15.92
C GLU A 245 5.04 -1.19 -14.57
N LEU A 246 6.08 -1.56 -13.83
CA LEU A 246 5.94 -2.20 -12.52
C LEU A 246 5.28 -1.28 -11.49
N PHE A 247 5.52 0.03 -11.55
CA PHE A 247 4.75 1.03 -10.80
C PHE A 247 3.26 0.89 -11.08
N THR A 248 2.87 0.81 -12.36
CA THR A 248 1.46 0.67 -12.76
C THR A 248 0.88 -0.62 -12.20
N VAL A 249 1.61 -1.73 -12.32
CA VAL A 249 1.20 -3.04 -11.81
C VAL A 249 1.04 -3.02 -10.29
N GLY A 250 1.97 -2.38 -9.58
CA GLY A 250 1.99 -2.32 -8.13
C GLY A 250 1.02 -1.32 -7.52
N ALA A 251 0.71 -0.22 -8.21
CA ALA A 251 -0.03 0.91 -7.64
C ALA A 251 -1.49 1.02 -8.15
N ILE A 252 -1.78 0.53 -9.36
CA ILE A 252 -3.08 0.73 -10.01
C ILE A 252 -3.77 -0.63 -10.15
N PRO A 253 -5.01 -0.79 -9.63
CA PRO A 253 -5.80 -2.00 -9.84
C PRO A 253 -5.90 -2.37 -11.32
N ARG A 254 -5.74 -3.64 -11.65
CA ARG A 254 -5.67 -4.13 -13.03
C ARG A 254 -6.88 -3.74 -13.87
N LYS A 255 -8.08 -3.78 -13.28
CA LYS A 255 -9.34 -3.36 -13.92
C LYS A 255 -9.35 -1.89 -14.41
N LEU A 256 -8.47 -1.06 -13.87
CA LEU A 256 -8.37 0.37 -14.21
C LEU A 256 -7.30 0.68 -15.27
N TRP A 257 -6.41 -0.26 -15.61
CA TRP A 257 -5.33 -0.03 -16.57
C TRP A 257 -5.79 0.51 -17.94
N PRO A 258 -6.93 0.06 -18.53
CA PRO A 258 -7.35 0.59 -19.84
C PRO A 258 -7.72 2.08 -19.84
N THR A 259 -8.06 2.65 -18.68
CA THR A 259 -8.55 4.03 -18.55
C THR A 259 -7.62 4.95 -17.75
N THR A 260 -6.50 4.40 -17.26
CA THR A 260 -5.58 5.06 -16.33
C THR A 260 -4.18 5.10 -16.89
N SER A 261 -3.55 6.28 -16.93
CA SER A 261 -2.11 6.41 -17.08
C SER A 261 -1.46 6.61 -15.71
N CYS A 262 -0.15 6.36 -15.62
CA CYS A 262 0.63 6.59 -14.42
C CYS A 262 1.66 7.69 -14.62
N MET A 263 2.04 8.34 -13.51
CA MET A 263 3.14 9.29 -13.47
C MET A 263 3.79 9.30 -12.09
N ASP A 264 5.07 8.93 -12.02
CA ASP A 264 5.91 8.90 -10.83
C ASP A 264 6.99 9.99 -10.93
N ILE A 265 6.95 10.98 -10.05
CA ILE A 265 7.95 12.05 -9.99
C ILE A 265 8.94 11.72 -8.87
N GLY A 266 10.06 11.10 -9.25
CA GLY A 266 11.15 10.73 -8.38
C GLY A 266 12.15 11.86 -8.10
N SER A 267 13.25 11.51 -7.42
CA SER A 267 14.34 12.45 -7.15
C SER A 267 15.29 12.63 -8.33
N GLY A 268 15.51 11.58 -9.12
CA GLY A 268 16.40 11.59 -10.29
C GLY A 268 15.67 11.80 -11.61
N ASN A 269 14.53 11.12 -11.79
CA ASN A 269 13.78 11.12 -13.03
C ASN A 269 12.26 11.16 -12.76
N THR A 270 11.50 11.40 -13.82
CA THR A 270 10.05 11.32 -13.86
C THR A 270 9.68 10.27 -14.88
N LYS A 271 8.84 9.31 -14.49
CA LYS A 271 8.52 8.16 -15.33
C LYS A 271 7.04 7.83 -15.26
N GLY A 272 6.50 7.30 -16.34
CA GLY A 272 5.07 7.04 -16.44
C GLY A 272 4.75 6.19 -17.65
N GLY A 273 3.47 6.06 -17.96
CA GLY A 273 3.02 5.27 -19.09
C GLY A 273 1.59 4.83 -18.96
N TYR A 274 1.18 3.93 -19.86
CA TYR A 274 -0.17 3.37 -19.89
C TYR A 274 -0.15 2.03 -20.62
N TYR A 275 -1.15 1.20 -20.35
CA TYR A 275 -1.43 0.01 -21.15
C TYR A 275 -2.40 0.35 -22.29
N ASP A 276 -2.16 -0.19 -23.48
CA ASP A 276 -3.13 -0.18 -24.58
C ASP A 276 -4.13 -1.35 -24.48
N ALA A 277 -5.00 -1.47 -25.50
CA ALA A 277 -6.01 -2.53 -25.55
C ALA A 277 -5.39 -3.93 -25.68
N ASP A 278 -4.20 -4.03 -26.27
CA ASP A 278 -3.45 -5.28 -26.47
C ASP A 278 -2.58 -5.63 -25.25
N ARG A 279 -2.72 -4.89 -24.14
CA ARG A 279 -1.94 -5.02 -22.91
C ARG A 279 -0.44 -4.76 -23.10
N THR A 280 -0.06 -3.97 -24.11
CA THR A 280 1.31 -3.48 -24.26
C THR A 280 1.49 -2.21 -23.45
N PHE A 281 2.58 -2.14 -22.68
CA PHE A 281 2.90 -0.96 -21.88
C PHE A 281 3.70 0.06 -22.69
N HIS A 282 3.18 1.29 -22.77
CA HIS A 282 3.79 2.41 -23.47
C HIS A 282 4.41 3.38 -22.45
N ALA A 283 5.72 3.22 -22.22
CA ALA A 283 6.44 3.99 -21.22
C ALA A 283 6.82 5.42 -21.65
N LEU A 284 6.87 6.33 -20.68
CA LEU A 284 7.42 7.69 -20.76
C LEU A 284 8.48 7.86 -19.67
N SER A 285 9.57 8.55 -20.00
CA SER A 285 10.57 8.91 -18.99
C SER A 285 11.25 10.23 -19.36
N PHE A 286 11.53 11.02 -18.34
CA PHE A 286 12.31 12.25 -18.39
C PHE A 286 13.39 12.20 -17.32
N PRO A 287 14.63 12.63 -17.61
CA PRO A 287 15.74 12.62 -16.65
C PRO A 287 15.65 13.78 -15.62
N TYR A 288 14.42 14.14 -15.23
CA TYR A 288 14.13 15.26 -14.35
C TYR A 288 13.28 14.80 -13.17
N GLY A 289 13.78 15.05 -11.97
CA GLY A 289 13.16 14.78 -10.69
C GLY A 289 13.61 15.86 -9.69
N THR A 290 13.19 15.76 -8.43
CA THR A 290 13.43 16.86 -7.47
C THR A 290 14.91 17.22 -7.30
N LYS A 291 15.79 16.23 -7.05
CA LYS A 291 17.23 16.45 -6.84
C LYS A 291 17.99 16.72 -8.14
N SER A 292 17.65 16.06 -9.24
CA SER A 292 18.30 16.35 -10.53
C SER A 292 17.97 17.77 -11.01
N LEU A 293 16.75 18.25 -10.80
CA LEU A 293 16.39 19.64 -11.06
C LEU A 293 17.14 20.61 -10.15
N VAL A 294 17.27 20.33 -8.84
CA VAL A 294 18.10 21.17 -7.96
C VAL A 294 19.52 21.28 -8.49
N SER A 295 20.13 20.16 -8.87
CA SER A 295 21.49 20.15 -9.42
C SER A 295 21.62 20.97 -10.71
N LEU A 296 20.60 20.93 -11.58
CA LEU A 296 20.57 21.71 -12.82
C LEU A 296 20.37 23.21 -12.57
N ILE A 297 19.54 23.57 -11.57
CA ILE A 297 19.23 24.97 -11.23
C ILE A 297 20.43 25.63 -10.54
N ASP A 298 21.04 24.94 -9.56
CA ASP A 298 22.19 25.47 -8.83
C ASP A 298 23.44 25.58 -9.71
N LYS A 299 23.55 24.81 -10.81
CA LYS A 299 24.69 24.82 -11.75
C LYS A 299 26.06 24.71 -11.05
N GLY A 300 26.12 24.07 -9.88
CA GLY A 300 27.33 23.95 -9.07
C GLY A 300 27.65 25.13 -8.14
N ASN A 301 26.89 26.23 -8.18
CA ASN A 301 27.18 27.46 -7.44
C ASN A 301 26.29 27.70 -6.20
N THR A 302 25.56 26.67 -5.73
CA THR A 302 24.63 26.69 -4.57
C THR A 302 23.98 28.06 -4.33
N LEU A 303 22.90 28.34 -5.06
CA LEU A 303 22.20 29.63 -4.97
C LEU A 303 21.56 29.81 -3.59
N ASP A 304 21.44 31.05 -3.12
CA ASP A 304 20.55 31.35 -1.98
C ASP A 304 19.08 31.19 -2.40
N ILE A 305 18.17 31.17 -1.42
CA ILE A 305 16.76 30.87 -1.68
C ILE A 305 16.09 31.90 -2.62
N PRO A 306 16.26 33.23 -2.47
CA PRO A 306 15.70 34.20 -3.41
C PRO A 306 16.19 34.00 -4.85
N ALA A 307 17.50 33.91 -5.09
CA ALA A 307 18.05 33.71 -6.43
C ALA A 307 17.66 32.34 -7.00
N TYR A 308 17.60 31.31 -6.14
CA TYR A 308 17.15 29.97 -6.53
C TYR A 308 15.70 29.97 -7.01
N ARG A 309 14.77 30.66 -6.32
CA ARG A 309 13.35 30.73 -6.74
C ARG A 309 13.19 31.35 -8.13
N GLU A 310 13.94 32.39 -8.44
CA GLU A 310 13.91 33.00 -9.78
C GLU A 310 14.51 32.08 -10.85
N ALA A 311 15.67 31.49 -10.56
CA ALA A 311 16.35 30.57 -11.46
C ALA A 311 15.49 29.32 -11.73
N ALA A 312 14.88 28.74 -10.70
CA ALA A 312 14.05 27.56 -10.77
C ALA A 312 12.85 27.77 -11.72
N GLN A 313 12.15 28.90 -11.60
CA GLN A 313 11.01 29.21 -12.48
C GLN A 313 11.43 29.27 -13.95
N ARG A 314 12.56 29.92 -14.27
CA ARG A 314 13.07 30.01 -15.65
C ARG A 314 13.52 28.66 -16.19
N VAL A 315 14.34 27.93 -15.42
CA VAL A 315 14.93 26.66 -15.82
C VAL A 315 13.86 25.59 -16.01
N VAL A 316 12.95 25.43 -15.04
CA VAL A 316 11.89 24.41 -15.12
C VAL A 316 10.96 24.69 -16.29
N LYS A 317 10.57 25.96 -16.52
CA LYS A 317 9.77 26.34 -17.68
C LYS A 317 10.46 25.98 -18.99
N SER A 318 11.74 26.33 -19.15
CA SER A 318 12.51 26.02 -20.36
C SER A 318 12.61 24.52 -20.62
N ILE A 319 12.82 23.71 -19.57
CA ILE A 319 12.83 22.24 -19.67
C ILE A 319 11.45 21.71 -20.06
N ALA A 320 10.38 22.21 -19.43
CA ALA A 320 9.02 21.78 -19.73
C ALA A 320 8.66 22.07 -21.20
N ASP A 321 8.97 23.26 -21.70
CA ASP A 321 8.67 23.67 -23.07
C ASP A 321 9.44 22.86 -24.11
N SER A 322 10.72 22.55 -23.85
CA SER A 322 11.60 21.89 -24.80
C SER A 322 11.55 20.35 -24.77
N SER A 323 11.08 19.75 -23.67
CA SER A 323 11.13 18.29 -23.47
C SER A 323 9.77 17.69 -23.15
N LEU A 324 9.12 18.16 -22.08
CA LEU A 324 7.85 17.60 -21.60
C LEU A 324 6.73 17.84 -22.60
N ASN A 325 6.50 19.10 -22.97
CA ASN A 325 5.40 19.51 -23.86
C ASN A 325 5.58 18.91 -25.26
N VAL A 326 6.81 18.89 -25.79
CA VAL A 326 7.14 18.22 -27.06
C VAL A 326 6.78 16.74 -27.01
N SER A 327 7.15 16.03 -25.93
CA SER A 327 6.86 14.60 -25.78
C SER A 327 5.36 14.29 -25.66
N PHE A 328 4.58 15.20 -25.05
CA PHE A 328 3.13 15.07 -24.99
C PHE A 328 2.47 15.38 -26.33
N ALA A 329 2.99 16.32 -27.12
CA ALA A 329 2.45 16.71 -28.41
C ALA A 329 2.74 15.71 -29.55
N THR A 330 3.91 15.06 -29.55
CA THR A 330 4.45 14.39 -30.75
C THR A 330 4.25 12.88 -30.85
N GLY A 331 3.66 12.18 -29.87
CA GLY A 331 3.60 10.72 -30.02
C GLY A 331 2.81 9.90 -29.00
N ARG A 332 1.85 10.47 -28.27
CA ARG A 332 1.27 9.77 -27.11
C ARG A 332 -0.22 10.01 -26.91
N VAL A 333 -1.00 9.88 -28.00
CA VAL A 333 -2.47 9.98 -27.96
C VAL A 333 -3.05 9.10 -26.85
N GLY A 334 -2.48 7.91 -26.60
CA GLY A 334 -2.95 7.03 -25.54
C GLY A 334 -2.78 7.57 -24.12
N LEU A 335 -1.72 8.34 -23.79
CA LEU A 335 -1.63 9.03 -22.48
C LEU A 335 -2.73 10.08 -22.35
N GLN A 336 -2.97 10.83 -23.42
CA GLN A 336 -3.98 11.90 -23.45
C GLN A 336 -5.42 11.37 -23.48
N GLN A 337 -5.64 10.14 -23.95
CA GLN A 337 -6.97 9.51 -23.94
C GLN A 337 -7.38 8.94 -22.57
N ARG A 338 -6.41 8.70 -21.67
CA ARG A 338 -6.69 8.13 -20.35
C ARG A 338 -7.32 9.22 -19.48
N ARG A 339 -8.51 8.95 -18.94
CA ARG A 339 -9.24 9.93 -18.11
C ARG A 339 -8.62 10.07 -16.73
N THR A 340 -8.08 8.98 -16.17
CA THR A 340 -7.44 8.99 -14.86
C THR A 340 -5.94 9.01 -15.00
N VAL A 341 -5.26 9.79 -14.15
CA VAL A 341 -3.80 9.79 -14.02
C VAL A 341 -3.46 9.46 -12.57
N GLY A 342 -2.86 8.30 -12.35
CA GLY A 342 -2.33 7.87 -11.05
C GLY A 342 -0.96 8.48 -10.82
N PHE A 343 -0.87 9.41 -9.87
CA PHE A 343 0.37 10.07 -9.47
C PHE A 343 1.05 9.34 -8.31
N GLY A 344 2.36 9.16 -8.44
CA GLY A 344 3.25 8.72 -7.38
C GLY A 344 4.44 9.66 -7.22
N GLY A 345 5.38 9.22 -6.38
CA GLY A 345 6.62 9.94 -6.14
C GLY A 345 6.57 10.88 -4.94
N GLY A 346 7.76 11.21 -4.44
CA GLY A 346 7.90 11.89 -3.15
C GLY A 346 7.34 13.32 -3.13
N ILE A 347 7.36 14.04 -4.25
CA ILE A 347 6.82 15.40 -4.30
C ILE A 347 5.29 15.43 -4.31
N ALA A 348 4.63 14.47 -4.96
CA ALA A 348 3.18 14.34 -4.91
C ALA A 348 2.72 13.97 -3.49
N TRP A 349 3.50 13.11 -2.80
CA TRP A 349 3.29 12.81 -1.39
C TRP A 349 3.47 14.06 -0.50
N ALA A 350 4.54 14.83 -0.71
CA ALA A 350 4.78 16.07 0.03
C ALA A 350 3.61 17.06 -0.11
N MET A 351 3.10 17.25 -1.33
CA MET A 351 1.91 18.07 -1.58
C MET A 351 0.69 17.58 -0.79
N VAL A 352 0.40 16.27 -0.85
CA VAL A 352 -0.75 15.70 -0.13
C VAL A 352 -0.59 15.82 1.39
N ALA A 353 0.61 15.55 1.92
CA ALA A 353 0.86 15.65 3.36
C ALA A 353 0.69 17.08 3.88
N TYR A 354 1.18 18.08 3.15
CA TYR A 354 1.09 19.48 3.56
C TYR A 354 -0.29 20.11 3.34
N LEU A 355 -0.99 19.76 2.25
CA LEU A 355 -2.27 20.38 1.91
C LEU A 355 -3.49 19.60 2.40
N HIS A 356 -3.35 18.29 2.62
CA HIS A 356 -4.43 17.38 3.01
C HIS A 356 -4.05 16.44 4.15
N PRO A 357 -3.61 16.95 5.32
CA PRO A 357 -3.30 16.10 6.47
C PRO A 357 -4.50 15.24 6.92
N GLU A 358 -5.73 15.72 6.70
CA GLU A 358 -6.97 14.97 6.98
C GLU A 358 -7.11 13.69 6.15
N LYS A 359 -6.37 13.58 5.04
CA LYS A 359 -6.38 12.41 4.14
C LYS A 359 -5.21 11.44 4.41
N ALA A 360 -4.51 11.55 5.55
CA ALA A 360 -3.38 10.67 5.88
C ALA A 360 -3.75 9.17 5.91
N GLY A 361 -5.02 8.86 6.25
CA GLY A 361 -5.56 7.50 6.25
C GLY A 361 -5.86 6.92 4.86
N LEU A 362 -5.96 7.74 3.82
CA LEU A 362 -6.44 7.30 2.51
C LEU A 362 -5.29 6.82 1.61
N THR A 363 -5.52 5.71 0.90
CA THR A 363 -4.60 5.17 -0.11
C THR A 363 -4.61 5.96 -1.41
N ALA A 364 -5.81 6.39 -1.84
CA ALA A 364 -6.01 7.15 -3.05
C ALA A 364 -6.59 8.52 -2.71
N VAL A 365 -5.88 9.59 -3.07
CA VAL A 365 -6.27 10.97 -2.77
C VAL A 365 -6.52 11.71 -4.09
N PRO A 366 -7.76 12.11 -4.40
CA PRO A 366 -8.03 12.97 -5.54
C PRO A 366 -7.25 14.28 -5.44
N LEU A 367 -6.66 14.69 -6.56
CA LEU A 367 -5.91 15.94 -6.70
C LEU A 367 -6.62 16.84 -7.70
N THR A 368 -6.61 18.14 -7.42
CA THR A 368 -7.11 19.17 -8.32
C THR A 368 -5.97 20.06 -8.83
N MET A 369 -6.20 20.78 -9.93
CA MET A 369 -5.27 21.83 -10.38
C MET A 369 -5.08 22.90 -9.30
N SER A 370 -6.13 23.23 -8.55
CA SER A 370 -6.08 24.18 -7.43
C SER A 370 -5.11 23.73 -6.33
N ASP A 371 -5.06 22.43 -6.01
CA ASP A 371 -4.11 21.89 -5.03
C ASP A 371 -2.67 22.08 -5.51
N VAL A 372 -2.40 21.77 -6.78
CA VAL A 372 -1.08 21.90 -7.40
C VAL A 372 -0.64 23.37 -7.46
N GLU A 373 -1.55 24.27 -7.82
CA GLU A 373 -1.31 25.71 -7.86
C GLU A 373 -1.07 26.29 -6.47
N ARG A 374 -1.86 25.87 -5.47
CA ARG A 374 -1.67 26.25 -4.06
C ARG A 374 -0.32 25.77 -3.55
N PHE A 375 0.05 24.53 -3.83
CA PHE A 375 1.33 23.94 -3.44
C PHE A 375 2.51 24.71 -4.03
N LYS A 376 2.50 24.92 -5.36
CA LYS A 376 3.51 25.71 -6.07
C LYS A 376 3.62 27.12 -5.53
N ARG A 377 2.49 27.81 -5.34
CA ARG A 377 2.46 29.18 -4.82
C ARG A 377 3.11 29.25 -3.44
N LEU A 378 2.67 28.42 -2.49
CA LEU A 378 3.21 28.43 -1.14
C LEU A 378 4.70 28.02 -1.10
N ALA A 379 5.12 27.05 -1.93
CA ALA A 379 6.52 26.69 -2.06
C ALA A 379 7.41 27.87 -2.50
N LEU A 380 6.88 28.77 -3.34
CA LEU A 380 7.60 29.95 -3.84
C LEU A 380 7.52 31.15 -2.89
N THR A 381 6.42 31.31 -2.15
CA THR A 381 6.14 32.56 -1.42
C THR A 381 6.12 32.43 0.09
N ASN A 382 5.74 31.28 0.64
CA ASN A 382 5.59 31.08 2.08
C ASN A 382 5.84 29.61 2.47
N TYR A 383 7.11 29.21 2.39
CA TYR A 383 7.55 27.86 2.73
C TYR A 383 7.20 27.47 4.17
N GLN A 384 7.33 28.41 5.11
CA GLN A 384 7.04 28.14 6.52
C GLN A 384 5.56 27.78 6.74
N ALA A 385 4.62 28.52 6.13
CA ALA A 385 3.20 28.18 6.22
C ALA A 385 2.86 26.88 5.50
N LEU A 386 3.56 26.55 4.40
CA LEU A 386 3.38 25.28 3.70
C LEU A 386 3.74 24.09 4.61
N THR A 387 4.88 24.17 5.29
CA THR A 387 5.42 23.02 6.02
C THR A 387 4.86 22.87 7.43
N HIS A 388 4.05 23.82 7.92
CA HIS A 388 3.43 23.78 9.24
C HIS A 388 1.91 24.01 9.12
N PRO A 389 1.17 23.09 8.45
CA PRO A 389 -0.28 23.21 8.37
C PRO A 389 -0.91 23.11 9.76
N ASP A 390 -2.02 23.82 9.94
CA ASP A 390 -2.82 23.73 11.15
C ASP A 390 -3.54 22.37 11.23
N LEU A 391 -3.40 21.70 12.38
CA LEU A 391 -3.99 20.39 12.65
C LEU A 391 -5.06 20.44 13.75
N THR A 392 -5.44 21.63 14.23
CA THR A 392 -6.41 21.79 15.33
C THR A 392 -7.74 21.11 15.04
N ASP A 393 -8.21 21.14 13.79
CA ASP A 393 -9.48 20.53 13.37
C ASP A 393 -9.40 19.00 13.17
N LEU A 394 -8.20 18.39 13.22
CA LEU A 394 -8.04 16.94 13.13
C LEU A 394 -8.28 16.31 14.51
N THR A 395 -9.53 15.92 14.76
CA THR A 395 -9.99 15.33 16.03
C THR A 395 -9.81 13.81 16.12
N ASP A 396 -9.79 13.11 14.98
CA ASP A 396 -9.50 11.67 14.95
C ASP A 396 -8.02 11.43 15.30
N SER A 397 -7.78 10.78 16.44
CA SER A 397 -6.43 10.57 16.97
C SER A 397 -5.56 9.70 16.07
N ALA A 398 -6.11 8.72 15.35
CA ALA A 398 -5.34 7.84 14.48
C ALA A 398 -4.93 8.57 13.19
N ILE A 399 -5.85 9.34 12.61
CA ILE A 399 -5.56 10.18 11.44
C ILE A 399 -4.56 11.27 11.80
N ARG A 400 -4.74 11.95 12.93
CA ARG A 400 -3.82 12.99 13.40
C ARG A 400 -2.40 12.46 13.60
N GLN A 401 -2.24 11.34 14.29
CA GLN A 401 -0.92 10.73 14.50
C GLN A 401 -0.25 10.38 13.16
N LYS A 402 -1.02 9.88 12.19
CA LYS A 402 -0.49 9.57 10.87
C LYS A 402 -0.12 10.83 10.07
N ALA A 403 -0.93 11.89 10.16
CA ALA A 403 -0.63 13.18 9.55
C ALA A 403 0.65 13.80 10.12
N GLU A 404 0.79 13.84 11.46
CA GLU A 404 1.99 14.32 12.14
C GLU A 404 3.24 13.55 11.71
N LYS A 405 3.14 12.22 11.60
CA LYS A 405 4.22 11.37 11.09
C LYS A 405 4.56 11.66 9.63
N ASP A 406 3.55 11.82 8.76
CA ASP A 406 3.74 12.17 7.36
C ASP A 406 4.47 13.52 7.25
N LEU A 407 4.02 14.54 7.98
CA LEU A 407 4.64 15.87 7.99
C LEU A 407 6.11 15.83 8.43
N ALA A 408 6.40 15.21 9.57
CA ALA A 408 7.78 15.07 10.05
C ALA A 408 8.67 14.32 9.05
N SER A 409 8.12 13.30 8.40
CA SER A 409 8.83 12.49 7.40
C SER A 409 9.14 13.29 6.14
N VAL A 410 8.19 14.11 5.65
CA VAL A 410 8.42 14.98 4.48
C VAL A 410 9.46 16.05 4.80
N GLN A 411 9.35 16.71 5.96
CA GLN A 411 10.31 17.73 6.41
C GLN A 411 11.74 17.18 6.55
N THR A 412 11.88 15.90 6.91
CA THR A 412 13.19 15.23 7.00
C THR A 412 13.76 14.85 5.63
N GLN A 413 12.90 14.53 4.66
CA GLN A 413 13.30 14.06 3.34
C GLN A 413 13.53 15.18 2.33
N PHE A 414 12.88 16.33 2.52
CA PHE A 414 12.90 17.44 1.58
C PHE A 414 13.45 18.72 2.19
N ASN A 415 14.36 19.36 1.46
CA ASN A 415 14.72 20.75 1.72
C ASN A 415 13.90 21.72 0.85
N GLU A 416 13.97 23.02 1.18
CA GLU A 416 13.18 24.06 0.49
C GLU A 416 13.44 24.09 -1.02
N LYS A 417 14.70 23.95 -1.47
CA LYS A 417 15.04 23.93 -2.90
C LYS A 417 14.39 22.77 -3.64
N GLN A 418 14.32 21.59 -3.02
CA GLN A 418 13.68 20.40 -3.58
C GLN A 418 12.15 20.55 -3.64
N ILE A 419 11.54 21.19 -2.64
CA ILE A 419 10.11 21.51 -2.66
C ILE A 419 9.80 22.53 -3.76
N ILE A 420 10.61 23.59 -3.93
CA ILE A 420 10.44 24.57 -5.00
C ILE A 420 10.56 23.92 -6.39
N ALA A 421 11.66 23.21 -6.66
CA ALA A 421 11.88 22.57 -7.96
C ALA A 421 10.83 21.50 -8.26
N GLY A 422 10.50 20.69 -7.25
CA GLY A 422 9.48 19.66 -7.36
C GLY A 422 8.08 20.22 -7.62
N ALA A 423 7.68 21.29 -6.91
CA ALA A 423 6.36 21.89 -7.09
C ALA A 423 6.20 22.53 -8.48
N LEU A 424 7.24 23.19 -8.99
CA LEU A 424 7.27 23.71 -10.37
C LEU A 424 7.16 22.60 -11.41
N TRP A 425 7.87 21.49 -11.20
CA TRP A 425 7.84 20.36 -12.13
C TRP A 425 6.51 19.60 -12.07
N LEU A 426 5.95 19.39 -10.89
CA LEU A 426 4.62 18.81 -10.71
C LEU A 426 3.56 19.63 -11.44
N ASP A 427 3.58 20.96 -11.29
CA ASP A 427 2.67 21.87 -12.03
C ASP A 427 2.84 21.75 -13.55
N ALA A 428 4.08 21.69 -14.05
CA ALA A 428 4.33 21.50 -15.47
C ALA A 428 3.77 20.17 -15.99
N VAL A 429 3.98 19.06 -15.27
CA VAL A 429 3.49 17.73 -15.63
C VAL A 429 1.97 17.67 -15.61
N VAL A 430 1.32 18.23 -14.59
CA VAL A 430 -0.16 18.25 -14.49
C VAL A 430 -0.76 19.09 -15.62
N ARG A 431 -0.20 20.27 -15.93
CA ARG A 431 -0.65 21.10 -17.07
C ARG A 431 -0.45 20.42 -18.42
N ALA A 432 0.62 19.65 -18.61
CA ALA A 432 0.82 18.90 -19.85
C ALA A 432 -0.29 17.85 -20.07
N TYR A 433 -0.82 17.25 -19.00
CA TYR A 433 -2.00 16.37 -19.07
C TYR A 433 -3.32 17.13 -19.28
N ASP A 434 -3.45 18.29 -18.68
CA ASP A 434 -4.69 19.09 -18.70
C ASP A 434 -4.91 19.83 -20.03
N ASN A 435 -3.84 20.01 -20.82
CA ASN A 435 -3.89 20.61 -22.15
C ASN A 435 -4.47 19.65 -23.22
N THR A 436 -5.53 18.92 -22.89
CA THR A 436 -6.17 17.93 -23.77
C THR A 436 -7.69 18.11 -23.76
N THR A 437 -8.37 17.62 -24.79
CA THR A 437 -9.84 17.69 -24.88
C THR A 437 -10.56 16.71 -23.94
N VAL A 438 -9.81 15.82 -23.27
CA VAL A 438 -10.34 14.81 -22.36
C VAL A 438 -10.18 15.29 -20.92
N PRO A 439 -11.27 15.54 -20.17
CA PRO A 439 -11.20 15.94 -18.78
C PRO A 439 -10.40 14.93 -17.95
N LYS A 440 -9.47 15.44 -17.14
CA LYS A 440 -8.55 14.63 -16.34
C LYS A 440 -9.00 14.51 -14.89
N ARG A 441 -8.83 13.30 -14.35
CA ARG A 441 -8.92 13.02 -12.92
C ARG A 441 -7.54 12.62 -12.41
N PHE A 442 -6.94 13.49 -11.61
CA PHE A 442 -5.65 13.24 -10.98
C PHE A 442 -5.86 12.58 -9.61
N VAL A 443 -5.08 11.54 -9.32
CA VAL A 443 -5.18 10.80 -8.06
C VAL A 443 -3.77 10.48 -7.55
N PHE A 444 -3.41 10.98 -6.38
CA PHE A 444 -2.21 10.52 -5.68
C PHE A 444 -2.45 9.12 -5.13
N ILE A 445 -1.50 8.22 -5.37
CA ILE A 445 -1.51 6.85 -4.86
C ILE A 445 -0.42 6.73 -3.80
N ARG A 446 -0.84 6.54 -2.55
CA ARG A 446 0.05 6.32 -1.41
C ARG A 446 0.80 5.00 -1.57
N ASP A 447 2.03 4.95 -1.06
CA ASP A 447 2.92 3.78 -1.15
C ASP A 447 3.20 3.30 -2.58
N SER A 448 3.03 4.18 -3.56
CA SER A 448 3.36 3.89 -4.96
C SER A 448 4.87 3.99 -5.24
N ASP A 449 5.63 4.57 -4.32
CA ASP A 449 7.09 4.70 -4.37
C ASP A 449 7.84 3.38 -4.09
N ILE A 450 7.11 2.33 -3.66
CA ILE A 450 7.53 0.93 -3.63
C ILE A 450 6.78 0.11 -4.69
N GLY A 451 6.13 0.80 -5.63
CA GLY A 451 5.26 0.25 -6.65
C GLY A 451 5.98 -0.78 -7.52
N TRP A 452 7.26 -0.56 -7.87
CA TRP A 452 7.95 -1.51 -8.74
C TRP A 452 8.37 -2.81 -8.05
N VAL A 453 8.82 -2.76 -6.79
CA VAL A 453 9.15 -3.99 -6.04
C VAL A 453 7.90 -4.80 -5.72
N THR A 454 6.81 -4.14 -5.32
CA THR A 454 5.53 -4.81 -5.08
C THR A 454 4.87 -5.29 -6.38
N GLY A 455 4.96 -4.49 -7.44
CA GLY A 455 4.43 -4.79 -8.77
C GLY A 455 5.08 -6.02 -9.39
N LYS A 456 6.36 -6.30 -9.11
CA LYS A 456 7.01 -7.52 -9.60
C LYS A 456 6.34 -8.78 -9.06
N PHE A 457 6.07 -8.82 -7.77
CA PHE A 457 5.36 -9.94 -7.16
C PHE A 457 3.92 -10.07 -7.66
N LEU A 458 3.21 -8.95 -7.81
CA LEU A 458 1.85 -8.97 -8.36
C LEU A 458 1.83 -9.43 -9.82
N GLU A 459 2.82 -9.07 -10.63
CA GLU A 459 2.98 -9.59 -11.98
C GLU A 459 3.13 -11.13 -11.97
N ASP A 460 4.06 -11.65 -11.18
CA ASP A 460 4.35 -13.09 -11.14
C ASP A 460 3.15 -13.90 -10.61
N ALA A 461 2.46 -13.38 -9.59
CA ALA A 461 1.23 -13.96 -9.05
C ALA A 461 0.10 -13.98 -10.10
N ASN A 462 -0.12 -12.87 -10.79
CA ASN A 462 -1.16 -12.77 -11.83
C ASN A 462 -0.85 -13.69 -13.04
N ARG A 463 0.41 -13.77 -13.48
CA ARG A 463 0.81 -14.69 -14.58
C ARG A 463 0.58 -16.15 -14.20
N THR A 464 0.88 -16.51 -12.96
CA THR A 464 0.66 -17.87 -12.45
C THR A 464 -0.83 -18.20 -12.43
N TYR A 465 -1.66 -17.30 -11.92
CA TYR A 465 -3.11 -17.44 -11.90
C TYR A 465 -3.71 -17.62 -13.31
N GLU A 466 -3.30 -16.79 -14.28
CA GLU A 466 -3.77 -16.91 -15.67
C GLU A 466 -3.41 -18.26 -16.32
N ARG A 467 -2.21 -18.78 -16.05
CA ARG A 467 -1.80 -20.10 -16.54
C ARG A 467 -2.64 -21.23 -15.95
N THR A 468 -2.98 -21.13 -14.67
CA THR A 468 -3.85 -22.11 -14.00
C THR A 468 -5.23 -22.12 -14.65
N LEU A 469 -5.87 -20.95 -14.82
CA LEU A 469 -7.17 -20.84 -15.48
C LEU A 469 -7.15 -21.39 -16.91
N ALA A 470 -6.09 -21.10 -17.68
CA ALA A 470 -5.95 -21.60 -19.04
C ALA A 470 -5.75 -23.13 -19.11
N THR A 471 -5.25 -23.74 -18.03
CA THR A 471 -5.06 -25.19 -17.94
C THR A 471 -6.34 -25.89 -17.49
N GLU A 472 -7.14 -25.26 -16.63
CA GLU A 472 -8.46 -25.76 -16.19
C GLU A 472 -9.55 -25.62 -17.25
N ALA A 473 -9.38 -24.70 -18.21
CA ALA A 473 -10.30 -24.51 -19.34
C ALA A 473 -10.07 -25.49 -20.51
N LYS A 474 -9.03 -26.33 -20.44
CA LYS A 474 -8.72 -27.40 -21.41
C LYS A 474 -9.08 -28.74 -20.81
#